data_AF-A0A962SWB1-F1
#
_entry.id   AF-A0A962SWB1-F1
#
_cell.length_a   1.000
_cell.length_b   1.000
_cell.length_c   1.000
_cell.angle_alpha   90.00
_cell.angle_beta   90.00
_cell.angle_gamma   90.00
#
_symmetry.space_group_name_H-M   'P 1'
#
loop_
_entity.id
_entity.type
_entity.pdbx_description
1 polymer ?
#
loop_
_entity_poly.entity_id
_entity_poly.type
_entity_poly.pdbx_seq_one_letter_code
_entity_poly.pdbx_strand_id
1 'polypeptide(L)'
;LSRCLQFSLKRLPSSMIAGYLSQVLTQEDIPHEPAALQLVARAGDGSMRDALSLLDQAIAFGGGQVETAAVSAMLGSIDRRQVTGLLEKLAANDAPGLLQQIAALDEHAPNYAMVLAELLSLLQRVALVQVVPDAPLDDEVADPEEVRRLAEIVPPEDVQLFYQIALLGRRDLPLAPDPHSGFEMALLRMLCFRPATLETAVAVSPGPATSSHHAASLPVAATASVPRSVPAPPVVSPLPDSKWDALIKQLDLNPRDKNLALNCELVAYEDHCLQLRLEPNLKPMLNQHVEDRIKAALEKHLGKPVDLKFQIGAVAGITPEAQQKQRQAERRQAAAEQTQQDPHVRDMQEMFDARITAIHPLDESDS
;
A
#
# COMPACT_ATOMS: atom_id res chain seq x y z
N LEU A 1 -6.86 -9.89 -38.98
CA LEU A 1 -5.90 -11.01 -39.06
C LEU A 1 -4.58 -10.56 -38.44
N SER A 2 -4.35 -10.90 -37.17
CA SER A 2 -3.02 -10.81 -36.56
C SER A 2 -2.18 -11.97 -37.09
N ARG A 3 -1.15 -11.68 -37.90
CA ARG A 3 -0.32 -12.67 -38.62
C ARG A 3 1.00 -13.00 -37.90
N CYS A 4 1.14 -12.61 -36.65
CA CYS A 4 2.37 -12.80 -35.89
C CYS A 4 2.24 -14.00 -34.94
N LEU A 5 3.18 -14.92 -35.01
CA LEU A 5 3.44 -15.91 -33.96
C LEU A 5 4.14 -15.18 -32.82
N GLN A 6 3.44 -15.01 -31.70
CA GLN A 6 4.00 -14.40 -30.50
C GLN A 6 4.57 -15.48 -29.61
N PHE A 7 5.89 -15.48 -29.43
CA PHE A 7 6.57 -16.31 -28.45
C PHE A 7 6.93 -15.47 -27.23
N SER A 8 6.36 -15.81 -26.09
CA SER A 8 6.70 -15.19 -24.81
C SER A 8 7.92 -15.90 -24.22
N LEU A 9 9.09 -15.27 -24.33
CA LEU A 9 10.32 -15.77 -23.70
C LEU A 9 10.29 -15.44 -22.21
N LYS A 10 10.62 -16.44 -21.38
CA LYS A 10 10.71 -16.29 -19.92
C LYS A 10 12.08 -15.69 -19.55
N ARG A 11 12.12 -14.97 -18.42
CA ARG A 11 13.38 -14.54 -17.80
C ARG A 11 14.21 -15.78 -17.41
N LEU A 12 15.52 -15.70 -17.61
CA LEU A 12 16.44 -16.76 -17.25
C LEU A 12 16.75 -16.70 -15.74
N PRO A 13 16.83 -17.84 -15.03
CA PRO A 13 17.24 -17.85 -13.64
C PRO A 13 18.72 -17.45 -13.49
N SER A 14 19.07 -16.78 -12.40
CA SER A 14 20.42 -16.29 -12.10
C SER A 14 21.47 -17.40 -12.15
N SER A 15 21.16 -18.57 -11.60
CA SER A 15 22.05 -19.74 -11.60
C SER A 15 22.38 -20.24 -13.01
N MET A 16 21.43 -20.20 -13.94
CA MET A 16 21.65 -20.56 -15.34
C MET A 16 22.53 -19.52 -16.06
N ILE A 17 22.32 -18.23 -15.78
CA ILE A 17 23.17 -17.17 -16.31
C ILE A 17 24.59 -17.33 -15.77
N ALA A 18 24.77 -17.46 -14.45
CA ALA A 18 26.08 -17.63 -13.82
C ALA A 18 26.82 -18.85 -14.36
N GLY A 19 26.13 -19.99 -14.55
CA GLY A 19 26.71 -21.19 -15.15
C GLY A 19 27.17 -20.97 -16.59
N TYR A 20 26.40 -20.24 -17.39
CA TYR A 20 26.79 -19.89 -18.75
C TYR A 20 28.00 -18.93 -18.78
N LEU A 21 28.03 -17.89 -17.92
CA LEU A 21 29.16 -16.97 -17.82
C LEU A 21 30.45 -17.72 -17.44
N SER A 22 30.38 -18.68 -16.51
CA SER A 22 31.53 -19.52 -16.14
C SER A 22 32.05 -20.34 -17.31
N GLN A 23 31.14 -20.90 -18.12
CA GLN A 23 31.52 -21.64 -19.33
C GLN A 23 32.25 -20.74 -20.34
N VAL A 24 31.75 -19.52 -20.56
CA VAL A 24 32.38 -18.54 -21.49
C VAL A 24 33.78 -18.17 -20.99
N LEU A 25 33.94 -17.80 -19.72
CA LEU A 25 35.24 -17.39 -19.18
C LEU A 25 36.27 -18.52 -19.17
N THR A 26 35.82 -19.76 -18.96
CA THR A 26 36.68 -20.94 -19.05
C THR A 26 37.17 -21.18 -20.49
N GLN A 27 36.35 -20.87 -21.51
CA GLN A 27 36.74 -20.99 -22.91
C GLN A 27 37.70 -19.88 -23.35
N GLU A 28 37.55 -18.68 -22.79
CA GLU A 28 38.40 -17.51 -23.07
C GLU A 28 39.67 -17.46 -22.19
N ASP A 29 39.88 -18.45 -21.31
CA ASP A 29 41.02 -18.55 -20.36
C ASP A 29 41.13 -17.33 -19.41
N ILE A 30 39.99 -16.83 -18.94
CA ILE A 30 39.91 -15.68 -18.02
C ILE A 30 39.72 -16.17 -16.57
N PRO A 31 40.63 -15.81 -15.64
CA PRO A 31 40.49 -16.13 -14.22
C PRO A 31 39.23 -15.50 -13.63
N HIS A 32 38.44 -16.29 -12.90
CA HIS A 32 37.17 -15.83 -12.33
C HIS A 32 36.78 -16.53 -11.03
N GLU A 33 36.03 -15.81 -10.20
CA GLU A 33 35.45 -16.34 -8.96
C GLU A 33 33.96 -16.67 -9.13
N PRO A 34 33.46 -17.82 -8.65
CA PRO A 34 32.04 -18.18 -8.76
C PRO A 34 31.10 -17.14 -8.13
N ALA A 35 31.52 -16.51 -7.02
CA ALA A 35 30.74 -15.48 -6.34
C ALA A 35 30.62 -14.20 -7.18
N ALA A 36 31.65 -13.82 -7.94
CA ALA A 36 31.60 -12.68 -8.87
C ALA A 36 30.57 -12.91 -9.98
N LEU A 37 30.50 -14.13 -10.53
CA LEU A 37 29.55 -14.47 -11.59
C LEU A 37 28.10 -14.44 -11.11
N GLN A 38 27.86 -14.81 -9.86
CA GLN A 38 26.55 -14.69 -9.22
C GLN A 38 26.11 -13.22 -9.11
N LEU A 39 27.04 -12.29 -8.80
CA LEU A 39 26.74 -10.85 -8.77
C LEU A 39 26.39 -10.32 -10.17
N VAL A 40 27.18 -10.67 -11.18
CA VAL A 40 26.91 -10.27 -12.58
C VAL A 40 25.58 -10.84 -13.09
N ALA A 41 25.32 -12.11 -12.80
CA ALA A 41 24.08 -12.78 -13.21
C ALA A 41 22.83 -12.13 -12.60
N ARG A 42 22.92 -11.67 -11.35
CA ARG A 42 21.84 -10.91 -10.70
C ARG A 42 21.66 -9.53 -11.29
N ALA A 43 22.77 -8.81 -11.51
CA ALA A 43 22.72 -7.49 -12.12
C ALA A 43 22.17 -7.52 -13.56
N GLY A 44 22.30 -8.65 -14.27
CA GLY A 44 21.68 -8.88 -15.57
C GLY A 44 20.16 -9.11 -15.56
N ASP A 45 19.49 -9.20 -14.41
CA ASP A 45 18.02 -9.30 -14.23
C ASP A 45 17.30 -10.29 -15.19
N GLY A 46 17.91 -11.45 -15.43
CA GLY A 46 17.35 -12.48 -16.30
C GLY A 46 17.57 -12.26 -17.81
N SER A 47 18.33 -11.23 -18.19
CA SER A 47 18.77 -10.92 -19.56
C SER A 47 20.21 -11.38 -19.77
N MET A 48 20.40 -12.37 -20.66
CA MET A 48 21.74 -12.85 -21.01
C MET A 48 22.61 -11.76 -21.66
N ARG A 49 22.00 -10.86 -22.43
CA ARG A 49 22.73 -9.77 -23.10
C ARG A 49 23.30 -8.78 -22.08
N ASP A 50 22.50 -8.40 -21.10
CA ASP A 50 22.92 -7.44 -20.08
C ASP A 50 23.96 -8.08 -19.17
N ALA A 51 23.79 -9.37 -18.82
CA ALA A 51 24.79 -10.13 -18.07
C ALA A 51 26.14 -10.21 -18.80
N LEU A 52 26.17 -10.50 -20.11
CA LEU A 52 27.39 -10.48 -20.91
C LEU A 52 28.00 -9.08 -21.02
N SER A 53 27.17 -8.05 -21.18
CA SER A 53 27.65 -6.66 -21.24
C SER A 53 28.29 -6.22 -19.92
N LEU A 54 27.73 -6.64 -18.78
CA LEU A 54 28.29 -6.42 -17.45
C LEU A 54 29.54 -7.27 -17.21
N LEU A 55 29.60 -8.47 -17.77
CA LEU A 55 30.80 -9.31 -17.72
C LEU A 55 31.97 -8.65 -18.46
N ASP A 56 31.74 -8.10 -19.64
CA ASP A 56 32.77 -7.37 -20.40
C ASP A 56 33.31 -6.16 -19.61
N GLN A 57 32.41 -5.44 -18.94
CA GLN A 57 32.79 -4.36 -18.04
C GLN A 57 33.60 -4.87 -16.84
N ALA A 58 33.20 -5.99 -16.24
CA ALA A 58 33.92 -6.62 -15.13
C ALA A 58 35.35 -7.03 -15.53
N ILE A 59 35.52 -7.63 -16.72
CA ILE A 59 36.84 -8.00 -17.25
C ILE A 59 37.71 -6.75 -17.45
N ALA A 60 37.14 -5.69 -18.05
CA ALA A 60 37.86 -4.43 -18.27
C ALA A 60 38.25 -3.74 -16.95
N PHE A 61 37.35 -3.74 -15.96
CA PHE A 61 37.58 -3.12 -14.65
C PHE A 61 38.58 -3.91 -13.80
N GLY A 62 38.51 -5.24 -13.80
CA GLY A 62 39.39 -6.15 -13.07
C GLY A 62 40.74 -6.43 -13.76
N GLY A 63 41.08 -5.70 -14.83
CA GLY A 63 42.36 -5.84 -15.52
C GLY A 63 42.58 -7.20 -16.19
N GLY A 64 41.51 -7.83 -16.69
CA GLY A 64 41.55 -9.17 -17.29
C GLY A 64 41.26 -10.32 -16.33
N GLN A 65 40.77 -10.03 -15.11
CA GLN A 65 40.30 -11.04 -14.16
C GLN A 65 38.94 -10.63 -13.58
N VAL A 66 38.13 -11.62 -13.20
CA VAL A 66 36.77 -11.41 -12.67
C VAL A 66 36.73 -11.82 -11.20
N GLU A 67 37.21 -10.94 -10.32
CA GLU A 67 37.23 -11.11 -8.86
C GLU A 67 35.99 -10.51 -8.20
N THR A 68 35.53 -11.11 -7.09
CA THR A 68 34.32 -10.67 -6.39
C THR A 68 34.44 -9.24 -5.88
N ALA A 69 35.60 -8.84 -5.35
CA ALA A 69 35.82 -7.49 -4.85
C ALA A 69 35.74 -6.43 -5.97
N ALA A 70 36.37 -6.70 -7.11
CA ALA A 70 36.36 -5.80 -8.27
C ALA A 70 34.97 -5.67 -8.89
N VAL A 71 34.27 -6.79 -9.08
CA VAL A 71 32.90 -6.80 -9.60
C VAL A 71 31.94 -6.11 -8.62
N SER A 72 32.11 -6.32 -7.32
CA SER A 72 31.29 -5.68 -6.30
C SER A 72 31.45 -4.16 -6.32
N ALA A 73 32.70 -3.67 -6.40
CA ALA A 73 32.99 -2.25 -6.53
C ALA A 73 32.42 -1.65 -7.84
N MET A 74 32.56 -2.36 -8.96
CA MET A 74 32.05 -1.92 -10.26
C MET A 74 30.52 -1.81 -10.29
N LEU A 75 29.82 -2.83 -9.78
CA LEU A 75 28.36 -2.85 -9.74
C LEU A 75 27.79 -1.92 -8.66
N GLY A 76 28.65 -1.32 -7.83
CA GLY A 76 28.23 -0.61 -6.63
C GLY A 76 27.41 -1.50 -5.69
N SER A 77 27.71 -2.81 -5.67
CA SER A 77 26.94 -3.75 -4.87
C SER A 77 27.25 -3.52 -3.40
N ILE A 78 26.20 -3.22 -2.64
CA ILE A 78 26.32 -2.83 -1.25
C ILE A 78 26.75 -4.05 -0.43
N ASP A 79 27.70 -3.84 0.47
CA ASP A 79 28.05 -4.86 1.46
C ASP A 79 26.80 -5.18 2.28
N ARG A 80 26.29 -6.42 2.14
CA ARG A 80 25.05 -6.87 2.78
C ARG A 80 25.08 -6.65 4.29
N ARG A 81 26.27 -6.69 4.91
CA ARG A 81 26.45 -6.40 6.33
C ARG A 81 26.04 -4.99 6.70
N GLN A 82 26.23 -4.01 5.82
CA GLN A 82 25.80 -2.63 6.05
C GLN A 82 24.27 -2.53 6.06
N VAL A 83 23.58 -3.26 5.19
CA VAL A 83 22.11 -3.31 5.14
C VAL A 83 21.53 -4.03 6.35
N THR A 84 22.12 -5.17 6.74
CA THR A 84 21.77 -5.86 7.99
C THR A 84 21.96 -4.93 9.19
N GLY A 85 23.11 -4.26 9.28
CA GLY A 85 23.41 -3.30 10.36
C GLY A 85 22.41 -2.15 10.42
N LEU A 86 21.98 -1.59 9.28
CA LEU A 86 20.90 -0.59 9.25
C LEU A 86 19.61 -1.14 9.87
N LEU A 87 19.19 -2.35 9.49
CA LEU A 87 17.97 -2.96 10.03
C LEU A 87 18.09 -3.24 11.53
N GLU A 88 19.26 -3.67 12.02
CA GLU A 88 19.51 -3.86 13.45
C GLU A 88 19.40 -2.54 14.22
N LYS A 89 19.97 -1.44 13.70
CA LYS A 89 19.86 -0.10 14.31
C LYS A 89 18.43 0.41 14.32
N LEU A 90 17.68 0.17 13.23
CA LEU A 90 16.25 0.47 13.17
C LEU A 90 15.48 -0.36 14.20
N ALA A 91 15.73 -1.67 14.30
CA ALA A 91 15.07 -2.55 15.24
C ALA A 91 15.28 -2.10 16.70
N ALA A 92 16.52 -1.78 17.06
CA ALA A 92 16.92 -1.29 18.38
C ALA A 92 16.50 0.15 18.68
N ASN A 93 15.90 0.86 17.72
CA ASN A 93 15.56 2.28 17.82
C ASN A 93 16.79 3.17 18.15
N ASP A 94 17.96 2.79 17.66
CA ASP A 94 19.25 3.45 17.89
C ASP A 94 19.48 4.54 16.82
N ALA A 95 18.86 5.70 17.01
CA ALA A 95 19.01 6.83 16.07
C ALA A 95 20.46 7.30 15.89
N PRO A 96 21.28 7.47 16.96
CA PRO A 96 22.69 7.83 16.80
C PRO A 96 23.50 6.77 16.03
N GLY A 97 23.31 5.49 16.35
CA GLY A 97 23.99 4.40 15.65
C GLY A 97 23.56 4.27 14.19
N LEU A 98 22.29 4.56 13.89
CA LEU A 98 21.78 4.60 12.52
C LEU A 98 22.47 5.69 11.69
N LEU A 99 22.58 6.91 12.22
CA LEU A 99 23.25 8.02 11.52
C LEU A 99 24.75 7.74 11.30
N GLN A 100 25.42 7.09 12.27
CA GLN A 100 26.80 6.63 12.09
C GLN A 100 26.92 5.58 10.98
N GLN A 101 25.95 4.65 10.89
CA GLN A 101 25.92 3.63 9.84
C GLN A 101 25.69 4.25 8.45
N ILE A 102 24.85 5.28 8.36
CA ILE A 102 24.64 6.06 7.12
C ILE A 102 25.94 6.76 6.71
N ALA A 103 26.62 7.42 7.65
CA ALA A 103 27.91 8.06 7.38
C ALA A 103 28.98 7.07 6.90
N ALA A 104 29.02 5.85 7.45
CA ALA A 104 29.94 4.80 7.00
C ALA A 104 29.58 4.26 5.60
N LEU A 105 28.28 4.20 5.27
CA LEU A 105 27.80 3.89 3.93
C LEU A 105 28.33 4.93 2.92
N ASP A 106 28.27 6.22 3.27
CA ASP A 106 28.65 7.34 2.40
C ASP A 106 30.11 7.34 1.97
N GLU A 107 31.02 6.75 2.76
CA GLU A 107 32.45 6.64 2.41
C GLU A 107 32.67 5.97 1.04
N HIS A 108 31.72 5.14 0.61
CA HIS A 108 31.78 4.38 -0.63
C HIS A 108 30.82 4.90 -1.71
N ALA A 109 30.21 6.09 -1.50
CA ALA A 109 29.25 6.73 -2.41
C ALA A 109 28.20 5.75 -2.98
N PRO A 110 27.38 5.13 -2.10
CA PRO A 110 26.52 4.03 -2.48
C PRO A 110 25.35 4.53 -3.33
N ASN A 111 24.82 3.65 -4.17
CA ASN A 111 23.53 3.90 -4.80
C ASN A 111 22.41 3.66 -3.78
N TYR A 112 21.90 4.73 -3.16
CA TYR A 112 20.85 4.62 -2.13
C TYR A 112 19.56 3.94 -2.61
N ALA A 113 19.24 4.00 -3.92
CA ALA A 113 18.10 3.25 -4.45
C ALA A 113 18.32 1.74 -4.35
N MET A 114 19.56 1.29 -4.57
CA MET A 114 19.97 -0.10 -4.39
C MET A 114 20.04 -0.48 -2.92
N VAL A 115 20.47 0.42 -2.03
CA VAL A 115 20.46 0.19 -0.57
C VAL A 115 19.03 -0.08 -0.09
N LEU A 116 18.08 0.76 -0.52
CA LEU A 116 16.67 0.56 -0.21
C LEU A 116 16.10 -0.71 -0.85
N ALA A 117 16.57 -1.09 -2.05
CA ALA A 117 16.15 -2.34 -2.70
C ALA A 117 16.62 -3.56 -1.91
N GLU A 118 17.86 -3.60 -1.46
CA GLU A 118 18.39 -4.69 -0.63
C GLU A 118 17.69 -4.72 0.74
N LEU A 119 17.43 -3.56 1.36
CA LEU A 119 16.68 -3.48 2.61
C LEU A 119 15.25 -4.03 2.45
N LEU A 120 14.57 -3.70 1.35
CA LEU A 120 13.25 -4.25 1.01
C LEU A 120 13.29 -5.77 0.86
N SER A 121 14.30 -6.30 0.15
CA SER A 121 14.48 -7.75 0.00
C SER A 121 14.75 -8.44 1.33
N LEU A 122 15.54 -7.83 2.21
CA LEU A 122 15.80 -8.36 3.56
C LEU A 122 14.53 -8.38 4.40
N LEU A 123 13.80 -7.25 4.47
CA LEU A 123 12.53 -7.13 5.20
C LEU A 123 11.49 -8.14 4.71
N GLN A 124 11.39 -8.37 3.40
CA GLN A 124 10.49 -9.38 2.83
C GLN A 124 10.83 -10.80 3.35
N ARG A 125 12.12 -11.16 3.43
CA ARG A 125 12.53 -12.47 3.95
C ARG A 125 12.25 -12.61 5.43
N VAL A 126 12.55 -11.56 6.19
CA VAL A 126 12.23 -11.50 7.62
C VAL A 126 10.72 -11.73 7.82
N ALA A 127 9.87 -11.01 7.08
CA ALA A 127 8.42 -11.21 7.11
C ALA A 127 8.01 -12.65 6.72
N LEU A 128 8.65 -13.23 5.70
CA LEU A 128 8.37 -14.60 5.27
C LEU A 128 8.69 -15.62 6.37
N VAL A 129 9.85 -15.50 7.03
CA VAL A 129 10.25 -16.39 8.14
C VAL A 129 9.35 -16.22 9.35
N GLN A 130 8.89 -15.00 9.63
CA GLN A 130 7.94 -14.75 10.73
C GLN A 130 6.58 -15.42 10.51
N VAL A 131 6.11 -15.49 9.26
CA VAL A 131 4.83 -16.15 8.91
C VAL A 131 5.01 -17.65 8.70
N VAL A 132 6.13 -18.06 8.11
CA VAL A 132 6.46 -19.45 7.77
C VAL A 132 7.89 -19.74 8.24
N PRO A 133 8.07 -20.25 9.48
CA PRO A 133 9.40 -20.49 10.07
C PRO A 133 10.28 -21.46 9.27
N ASP A 134 9.66 -22.43 8.59
CA ASP A 134 10.34 -23.43 7.75
C ASP A 134 10.42 -23.01 6.26
N ALA A 135 10.23 -21.72 5.95
CA ALA A 135 10.35 -21.26 4.57
C ALA A 135 11.73 -21.58 4.01
N PRO A 136 11.82 -22.10 2.76
CA PRO A 136 13.09 -22.27 2.09
C PRO A 136 13.71 -20.89 1.87
N LEU A 137 14.82 -20.64 2.56
CA LEU A 137 15.66 -19.47 2.32
C LEU A 137 16.69 -19.89 1.28
N ASP A 138 16.59 -19.34 0.07
CA ASP A 138 17.62 -19.55 -0.95
C ASP A 138 18.94 -18.95 -0.44
N ASP A 139 19.94 -19.81 -0.18
CA ASP A 139 21.28 -19.47 0.34
C ASP A 139 22.00 -18.38 -0.50
N GLU A 140 21.55 -18.19 -1.74
CA GLU A 140 22.14 -17.26 -2.68
C GLU A 140 22.03 -15.80 -2.20
N VAL A 141 21.00 -15.41 -1.45
CA VAL A 141 20.63 -13.98 -1.35
C VAL A 141 20.72 -13.39 0.07
N ALA A 142 20.73 -14.20 1.13
CA ALA A 142 21.07 -13.75 2.49
C ALA A 142 21.46 -14.96 3.33
N ASP A 143 22.33 -14.76 4.31
CA ASP A 143 22.65 -15.80 5.28
C ASP A 143 21.36 -16.20 6.05
N PRO A 144 20.91 -17.46 5.93
CA PRO A 144 19.68 -17.92 6.57
C PRO A 144 19.68 -17.73 8.09
N GLU A 145 20.84 -17.84 8.75
CA GLU A 145 20.95 -17.66 10.19
C GLU A 145 20.72 -16.19 10.59
N GLU A 146 21.29 -15.27 9.82
CA GLU A 146 21.14 -13.83 10.02
C GLU A 146 19.66 -13.40 9.85
N VAL A 147 18.99 -13.92 8.81
CA VAL A 147 17.57 -13.64 8.57
C VAL A 147 16.69 -14.15 9.70
N ARG A 148 16.97 -15.36 10.23
CA ARG A 148 16.23 -15.90 11.38
C ARG A 148 16.45 -15.06 12.64
N ARG A 149 17.69 -14.65 12.91
CA ARG A 149 18.02 -13.74 14.02
C ARG A 149 17.22 -12.43 13.89
N LEU A 150 17.20 -11.84 12.70
CA LEU A 150 16.43 -10.62 12.44
C LEU A 150 14.92 -10.82 12.63
N ALA A 151 14.38 -11.98 12.23
CA ALA A 151 12.98 -12.33 12.43
C ALA A 151 12.59 -12.42 13.91
N GLU A 152 13.53 -12.75 14.80
CA GLU A 152 13.30 -12.77 16.25
C GLU A 152 13.37 -11.38 16.89
N ILE A 153 14.24 -10.48 16.40
CA ILE A 153 14.43 -9.15 17.04
C ILE A 153 13.48 -8.08 16.51
N VAL A 154 13.03 -8.17 15.25
CA VAL A 154 12.18 -7.13 14.63
C VAL A 154 10.71 -7.53 14.78
N PRO A 155 9.86 -6.73 15.45
CA PRO A 155 8.43 -7.02 15.55
C PRO A 155 7.75 -7.08 14.17
N PRO A 156 6.78 -7.98 13.91
CA PRO A 156 6.12 -8.11 12.61
C PRO A 156 5.47 -6.81 12.12
N GLU A 157 4.89 -6.03 13.02
CA GLU A 157 4.29 -4.72 12.73
C GLU A 157 5.34 -3.70 12.25
N ASP A 158 6.53 -3.73 12.83
CA ASP A 158 7.65 -2.87 12.41
C ASP A 158 8.20 -3.33 11.07
N VAL A 159 8.29 -4.65 10.82
CA VAL A 159 8.69 -5.18 9.51
C VAL A 159 7.78 -4.65 8.39
N GLN A 160 6.46 -4.71 8.58
CA GLN A 160 5.49 -4.21 7.60
C GLN A 160 5.59 -2.69 7.41
N LEU A 161 5.72 -1.94 8.50
CA LEU A 161 5.89 -0.50 8.45
C LEU A 161 7.17 -0.11 7.72
N PHE A 162 8.31 -0.70 8.09
CA PHE A 162 9.61 -0.41 7.50
C PHE A 162 9.59 -0.76 6.01
N TYR A 163 8.98 -1.87 5.64
CA TYR A 163 8.81 -2.25 4.24
C TYR A 163 8.03 -1.19 3.47
N GLN A 164 6.90 -0.73 4.01
CA GLN A 164 6.08 0.29 3.37
C GLN A 164 6.80 1.63 3.23
N ILE A 165 7.51 2.08 4.27
CA ILE A 165 8.29 3.32 4.25
C ILE A 165 9.47 3.21 3.27
N ALA A 166 10.17 2.09 3.25
CA ALA A 166 11.28 1.85 2.32
C ALA A 166 10.79 1.85 0.86
N LEU A 167 9.63 1.26 0.60
CA LEU A 167 9.03 1.20 -0.73
C LEU A 167 8.65 2.59 -1.24
N LEU A 168 8.03 3.41 -0.38
CA LEU A 168 7.72 4.81 -0.68
C LEU A 168 9.00 5.64 -0.84
N GLY A 169 9.97 5.47 0.07
CA GLY A 169 11.27 6.12 0.02
C GLY A 169 11.99 5.85 -1.31
N ARG A 170 12.01 4.60 -1.77
CA ARG A 170 12.65 4.22 -3.04
C ARG A 170 11.93 4.81 -4.25
N ARG A 171 10.59 4.84 -4.23
CA ARG A 171 9.78 5.45 -5.28
C ARG A 171 10.02 6.96 -5.38
N ASP A 172 10.11 7.63 -4.24
CA ASP A 172 10.19 9.09 -4.15
C ASP A 172 11.64 9.60 -4.15
N LEU A 173 12.63 8.72 -4.04
CA LEU A 173 14.05 9.05 -4.02
C LEU A 173 14.50 9.93 -5.20
N PRO A 174 14.08 9.68 -6.46
CA PRO A 174 14.47 10.54 -7.59
C PRO A 174 13.86 11.95 -7.53
N LEU A 175 12.83 12.16 -6.69
CA LEU A 175 12.17 13.44 -6.48
C LEU A 175 12.79 14.23 -5.32
N ALA A 176 13.66 13.60 -4.52
CA ALA A 176 14.34 14.25 -3.42
C ALA A 176 15.34 15.30 -3.96
N PRO A 177 15.57 16.41 -3.22
CA PRO A 177 16.57 17.41 -3.60
C PRO A 177 17.97 16.80 -3.74
N ASP A 178 18.26 15.80 -2.93
CA ASP A 178 19.49 15.04 -2.90
C ASP A 178 19.17 13.58 -2.50
N PRO A 179 19.71 12.56 -3.20
CA PRO A 179 19.45 11.15 -2.89
C PRO A 179 19.83 10.73 -1.47
N HIS A 180 20.96 11.24 -0.94
CA HIS A 180 21.36 10.93 0.44
C HIS A 180 20.30 11.44 1.43
N SER A 181 19.87 12.70 1.29
CA SER A 181 18.85 13.31 2.15
C SER A 181 17.50 12.59 2.05
N GLY A 182 17.12 12.15 0.84
CA GLY A 182 15.90 11.37 0.64
C GLY A 182 15.93 10.00 1.32
N PHE A 183 17.08 9.33 1.27
CA PHE A 183 17.35 8.07 1.95
C PHE A 183 17.34 8.24 3.48
N GLU A 184 18.09 9.21 4.00
CA GLU A 184 18.14 9.53 5.42
C GLU A 184 16.73 9.82 5.96
N MET A 185 15.93 10.62 5.24
CA MET A 185 14.54 10.89 5.60
C MET A 185 13.65 9.65 5.59
N ALA A 186 13.89 8.68 4.69
CA ALA A 186 13.15 7.42 4.72
C ALA A 186 13.46 6.62 5.98
N LEU A 187 14.73 6.52 6.37
CA LEU A 187 15.14 5.81 7.58
C LEU A 187 14.71 6.51 8.88
N LEU A 188 14.79 7.85 8.93
CA LEU A 188 14.28 8.62 10.06
C LEU A 188 12.76 8.44 10.24
N ARG A 189 12.01 8.36 9.14
CA ARG A 189 10.57 8.04 9.20
C ARG A 189 10.32 6.66 9.81
N MET A 190 11.15 5.65 9.52
CA MET A 190 11.03 4.32 10.13
C MET A 190 11.20 4.39 11.66
N LEU A 191 12.13 5.19 12.15
CA LEU A 191 12.29 5.42 13.60
C LEU A 191 11.10 6.16 14.22
N CYS A 192 10.60 7.20 13.54
CA CYS A 192 9.54 8.05 14.09
C CYS A 192 8.13 7.44 14.04
N PHE A 193 7.83 6.57 13.08
CA PHE A 193 6.47 6.10 12.80
C PHE A 193 6.15 4.70 13.31
N ARG A 194 6.80 4.24 14.37
CA ARG A 194 6.51 2.93 14.95
C ARG A 194 5.08 2.87 15.50
N PRO A 195 4.31 1.82 15.20
CA PRO A 195 3.03 1.61 15.85
C PRO A 195 3.30 1.59 17.36
N ALA A 196 2.62 2.45 18.11
CA ALA A 196 2.66 2.37 19.56
C ALA A 196 2.07 1.00 19.93
N THR A 197 2.91 0.04 20.28
CA THR A 197 2.49 -1.04 21.16
C THR A 197 1.84 -0.35 22.35
N LEU A 198 0.58 -0.69 22.62
CA LEU A 198 -0.27 -0.10 23.67
C LEU A 198 0.24 -0.45 25.08
N GLU A 199 1.56 -0.49 25.29
CA GLU A 199 2.21 -0.85 26.56
C GLU A 199 3.21 0.21 27.05
N THR A 200 3.27 1.41 26.46
CA THR A 200 3.96 2.52 27.12
C THR A 200 3.27 3.85 26.92
N ALA A 201 1.96 3.87 27.21
CA ALA A 201 1.29 5.11 27.57
C ALA A 201 1.57 5.41 29.06
N VAL A 202 2.38 6.45 29.28
CA VAL A 202 2.47 7.28 30.50
C VAL A 202 3.32 6.73 31.65
N ALA A 203 4.63 6.98 31.57
CA ALA A 203 5.41 7.40 32.73
C ALA A 203 5.67 8.92 32.64
N VAL A 204 4.61 9.72 32.68
CA VAL A 204 4.71 11.13 33.04
C VAL A 204 4.21 11.23 34.48
N SER A 205 5.14 11.50 35.38
CA SER A 205 4.90 11.77 36.80
C SER A 205 3.77 12.79 36.99
N PRO A 206 2.73 12.50 37.80
CA PRO A 206 1.79 13.53 38.22
C PRO A 206 2.38 14.25 39.45
N GLY A 207 2.91 15.46 39.23
CA GLY A 207 3.08 16.44 40.31
C GLY A 207 1.73 17.11 40.64
N PRO A 208 1.46 17.46 41.91
CA PRO A 208 0.11 17.67 42.39
C PRO A 208 -0.41 19.08 42.07
N ALA A 209 -1.60 19.16 41.50
CA ALA A 209 -2.41 20.38 41.53
C ALA A 209 -3.82 20.02 41.97
N THR A 210 -4.06 20.33 43.24
CA THR A 210 -5.34 20.43 43.94
C THR A 210 -6.39 21.20 43.15
N SER A 211 -7.53 20.55 42.90
CA SER A 211 -8.84 21.20 43.02
C SER A 211 -9.93 20.15 43.20
N SER A 212 -10.33 20.04 44.46
CA SER A 212 -11.46 19.34 45.02
C SER A 212 -12.79 19.82 44.44
N HIS A 213 -13.64 18.91 43.97
CA HIS A 213 -15.09 19.00 44.21
C HIS A 213 -15.72 17.62 44.42
N HIS A 214 -15.95 17.37 45.71
CA HIS A 214 -17.03 16.63 46.34
C HIS A 214 -17.66 15.45 45.57
N ALA A 215 -17.21 14.26 45.97
CA ALA A 215 -18.03 13.06 46.02
C ALA A 215 -19.08 13.22 47.13
N ALA A 216 -20.36 13.11 46.77
CA ALA A 216 -21.44 12.79 47.69
C ALA A 216 -22.01 11.43 47.27
N SER A 217 -21.64 10.41 48.03
CA SER A 217 -22.24 9.08 47.99
C SER A 217 -23.55 9.06 48.78
N LEU A 218 -24.48 8.20 48.34
CA LEU A 218 -25.47 7.38 49.07
C LEU A 218 -26.76 7.25 48.21
N PRO A 219 -27.59 6.20 48.37
CA PRO A 219 -27.30 4.78 48.54
C PRO A 219 -28.08 3.90 47.52
N VAL A 220 -27.74 2.60 47.51
CA VAL A 220 -28.42 1.52 46.77
C VAL A 220 -29.88 1.37 47.20
N ALA A 221 -30.79 1.37 46.21
CA ALA A 221 -32.11 0.77 46.32
C ALA A 221 -32.41 -0.02 45.04
N ALA A 222 -32.30 -1.34 45.16
CA ALA A 222 -32.71 -2.29 44.13
C ALA A 222 -34.23 -2.27 43.98
N THR A 223 -34.71 -1.99 42.77
CA THR A 223 -36.03 -2.43 42.31
C THR A 223 -35.92 -2.89 40.87
N ALA A 224 -36.06 -4.20 40.68
CA ALA A 224 -36.21 -4.84 39.40
C ALA A 224 -37.40 -4.21 38.66
N SER A 225 -37.16 -3.66 37.48
CA SER A 225 -38.20 -3.31 36.53
C SER A 225 -37.73 -3.64 35.11
N VAL A 226 -38.40 -4.65 34.57
CA VAL A 226 -38.50 -5.11 33.18
C VAL A 226 -38.18 -4.01 32.15
N PRO A 227 -37.40 -4.28 31.09
CA PRO A 227 -37.14 -3.27 30.07
C PRO A 227 -38.44 -2.96 29.32
N ARG A 228 -39.05 -1.83 29.67
CA ARG A 228 -40.13 -1.21 28.93
C ARG A 228 -39.51 -0.58 27.69
N SER A 229 -39.86 -1.14 26.54
CA SER A 229 -39.61 -0.59 25.22
C SER A 229 -39.90 0.91 25.18
N VAL A 230 -38.86 1.69 24.94
CA VAL A 230 -38.99 3.10 24.56
C VAL A 230 -39.60 3.11 23.15
N PRO A 231 -40.73 3.79 22.90
CA PRO A 231 -41.26 3.90 21.56
C PRO A 231 -40.27 4.75 20.73
N ALA A 232 -39.81 4.18 19.62
CA ALA A 232 -39.16 4.93 18.56
C ALA A 232 -40.06 6.11 18.13
N PRO A 233 -39.50 7.28 17.80
CA PRO A 233 -40.28 8.33 17.16
C PRO A 233 -40.87 7.78 15.84
N PRO A 234 -42.06 8.25 15.44
CA PRO A 234 -42.79 7.67 14.33
C PRO A 234 -41.96 7.80 13.05
N VAL A 235 -41.75 6.66 12.40
CA VAL A 235 -41.33 6.55 11.01
C VAL A 235 -42.43 7.24 10.19
N VAL A 236 -42.17 8.49 9.81
CA VAL A 236 -42.99 9.19 8.82
C VAL A 236 -42.62 8.60 7.46
N SER A 237 -43.65 8.20 6.71
CA SER A 237 -43.58 7.51 5.44
C SER A 237 -42.55 8.08 4.45
N PRO A 238 -41.87 7.23 3.66
CA PRO A 238 -40.97 7.69 2.61
C PRO A 238 -41.76 8.34 1.47
N LEU A 239 -41.37 9.54 1.08
CA LEU A 239 -41.72 10.18 -0.19
C LEU A 239 -40.43 10.68 -0.83
N PRO A 240 -40.32 10.65 -2.17
CA PRO A 240 -40.40 9.53 -3.08
C PRO A 240 -38.99 9.08 -3.53
N ASP A 241 -38.92 7.85 -4.06
CA ASP A 241 -37.76 7.28 -4.73
C ASP A 241 -36.97 8.28 -5.62
N SER A 242 -35.64 8.21 -5.50
CA SER A 242 -34.67 8.51 -6.56
C SER A 242 -34.58 9.95 -7.11
N LYS A 243 -34.62 10.99 -6.26
CA LYS A 243 -34.32 12.38 -6.73
C LYS A 243 -33.05 13.02 -6.17
N TRP A 244 -32.51 12.54 -5.05
CA TRP A 244 -31.28 13.12 -4.46
C TRP A 244 -30.06 12.92 -5.38
N ASP A 245 -29.90 11.72 -5.94
CA ASP A 245 -28.88 11.40 -6.95
C ASP A 245 -28.91 12.31 -8.18
N ALA A 246 -30.11 12.48 -8.75
CA ALA A 246 -30.31 13.30 -9.94
C ALA A 246 -30.04 14.77 -9.64
N LEU A 247 -30.40 15.21 -8.44
CA LEU A 247 -30.20 16.58 -7.98
C LEU A 247 -28.71 16.88 -7.76
N ILE A 248 -27.95 15.99 -7.11
CA ILE A 248 -26.48 16.16 -6.95
C ILE A 248 -25.75 16.13 -8.30
N LYS A 249 -26.23 15.35 -9.27
CA LYS A 249 -25.62 15.34 -10.61
C LYS A 249 -25.80 16.67 -11.35
N GLN A 250 -26.89 17.39 -11.09
CA GLN A 250 -27.20 18.69 -11.68
C GLN A 250 -26.60 19.88 -10.93
N LEU A 251 -26.15 19.69 -9.70
CA LEU A 251 -25.48 20.73 -8.91
C LEU A 251 -24.05 20.97 -9.43
N ASP A 252 -23.72 22.24 -9.62
CA ASP A 252 -22.37 22.70 -9.98
C ASP A 252 -21.50 22.76 -8.70
N LEU A 253 -21.02 21.59 -8.30
CA LEU A 253 -20.19 21.38 -7.10
C LEU A 253 -18.81 20.86 -7.48
N ASN A 254 -17.79 21.29 -6.72
CA ASN A 254 -16.45 20.75 -6.83
C ASN A 254 -16.43 19.23 -6.56
N PRO A 255 -15.52 18.46 -7.17
CA PRO A 255 -15.50 16.99 -7.08
C PRO A 255 -15.54 16.44 -5.66
N ARG A 256 -14.88 17.12 -4.72
CA ARG A 256 -14.86 16.77 -3.29
C ARG A 256 -16.21 16.95 -2.61
N ASP A 257 -16.88 18.08 -2.85
CA ASP A 257 -18.18 18.39 -2.23
C ASP A 257 -19.29 17.51 -2.83
N LYS A 258 -19.18 17.20 -4.13
CA LYS A 258 -20.05 16.26 -4.82
C LYS A 258 -19.91 14.85 -4.26
N ASN A 259 -18.69 14.39 -4.01
CA ASN A 259 -18.44 13.09 -3.40
C ASN A 259 -19.01 13.01 -1.98
N LEU A 260 -18.86 14.07 -1.17
CA LEU A 260 -19.48 14.14 0.16
C LEU A 260 -21.01 14.10 0.08
N ALA A 261 -21.63 14.86 -0.83
CA ALA A 261 -23.08 14.88 -1.01
C ALA A 261 -23.65 13.53 -1.47
N LEU A 262 -22.94 12.80 -2.33
CA LEU A 262 -23.31 11.45 -2.78
C LEU A 262 -23.25 10.40 -1.65
N ASN A 263 -22.44 10.66 -0.62
CA ASN A 263 -22.33 9.83 0.57
C ASN A 263 -23.30 10.22 1.69
N CYS A 264 -24.16 11.23 1.46
CA CYS A 264 -25.22 11.60 2.37
C CYS A 264 -26.53 10.89 2.01
N GLU A 265 -27.20 10.34 3.01
CA GLU A 265 -28.58 9.84 2.91
C GLU A 265 -29.56 10.99 3.17
N LEU A 266 -30.57 11.17 2.32
CA LEU A 266 -31.65 12.12 2.56
C LEU A 266 -32.66 11.51 3.55
N VAL A 267 -32.72 12.05 4.76
CA VAL A 267 -33.59 11.54 5.84
C VAL A 267 -35.00 12.13 5.75
N ALA A 268 -35.10 13.44 5.47
CA ALA A 268 -36.39 14.13 5.37
C ALA A 268 -36.25 15.43 4.56
N TYR A 269 -37.34 15.83 3.91
CA TYR A 269 -37.51 17.12 3.25
C TYR A 269 -38.89 17.70 3.57
N GLU A 270 -38.95 18.59 4.56
CA GLU A 270 -40.17 19.27 4.99
C GLU A 270 -39.85 20.74 5.27
N ASP A 271 -40.76 21.66 4.92
CA ASP A 271 -40.67 23.10 5.20
C ASP A 271 -39.32 23.77 4.87
N HIS A 272 -38.78 23.46 3.67
CA HIS A 272 -37.48 23.96 3.20
C HIS A 272 -36.27 23.54 4.06
N CYS A 273 -36.44 22.56 4.96
CA CYS A 273 -35.36 21.96 5.72
C CYS A 273 -35.00 20.58 5.12
N LEU A 274 -33.77 20.43 4.64
CA LEU A 274 -33.20 19.16 4.21
C LEU A 274 -32.40 18.55 5.37
N GLN A 275 -32.85 17.38 5.83
CA GLN A 275 -32.11 16.59 6.80
C GLN A 275 -31.27 15.55 6.08
N LEU A 276 -29.95 15.66 6.20
CA LEU A 276 -28.99 14.75 5.60
C LEU A 276 -28.31 13.94 6.69
N ARG A 277 -28.18 12.63 6.48
CA ARG A 277 -27.41 11.75 7.36
C ARG A 277 -26.07 11.41 6.71
N LEU A 278 -25.01 11.58 7.49
CA LEU A 278 -23.64 11.29 7.08
C LEU A 278 -23.05 10.20 7.96
N GLU A 279 -22.28 9.29 7.35
CA GLU A 279 -21.55 8.29 8.10
C GLU A 279 -20.49 8.91 9.03
N PRO A 280 -20.27 8.33 10.23
CA PRO A 280 -19.28 8.84 11.20
C PRO A 280 -17.86 8.99 10.64
N ASN A 281 -17.47 8.13 9.69
CA ASN A 281 -16.15 8.10 9.08
C ASN A 281 -15.86 9.31 8.19
N LEU A 282 -16.91 9.97 7.67
CA LEU A 282 -16.81 11.13 6.79
C LEU A 282 -17.02 12.46 7.54
N LYS A 283 -17.31 12.41 8.85
CA LYS A 283 -17.38 13.58 9.73
C LYS A 283 -16.21 14.57 9.59
N PRO A 284 -14.92 14.15 9.55
CA PRO A 284 -13.81 15.11 9.43
C PRO A 284 -13.76 15.82 8.08
N MET A 285 -14.52 15.37 7.08
CA MET A 285 -14.65 16.03 5.79
C MET A 285 -15.79 17.06 5.74
N LEU A 286 -16.70 17.03 6.72
CA LEU A 286 -17.78 17.99 6.88
C LEU A 286 -17.29 19.19 7.70
N ASN A 287 -17.06 20.31 7.03
CA ASN A 287 -16.72 21.60 7.63
C ASN A 287 -17.81 22.62 7.33
N GLN A 288 -17.94 23.67 8.15
CA GLN A 288 -18.92 24.74 7.94
C GLN A 288 -18.89 25.30 6.51
N HIS A 289 -17.69 25.50 5.94
CA HIS A 289 -17.53 25.97 4.57
C HIS A 289 -18.08 25.00 3.50
N VAL A 290 -18.04 23.69 3.77
CA VAL A 290 -18.56 22.67 2.83
C VAL A 290 -20.08 22.64 2.92
N GLU A 291 -20.64 22.74 4.13
CA GLU A 291 -22.08 22.89 4.36
C GLU A 291 -22.64 24.14 3.69
N ASP A 292 -21.99 25.29 3.85
CA ASP A 292 -22.39 26.55 3.22
C ASP A 292 -22.35 26.47 1.68
N ARG A 293 -21.36 25.76 1.11
CA ARG A 293 -21.27 25.56 -0.35
C ARG A 293 -22.36 24.65 -0.89
N ILE A 294 -22.65 23.55 -0.20
CA ILE A 294 -23.74 22.64 -0.57
C ILE A 294 -25.08 23.38 -0.44
N LYS A 295 -25.27 24.18 0.62
CA LYS A 295 -26.45 25.02 0.82
C LYS A 295 -26.61 26.03 -0.32
N ALA A 296 -25.57 26.80 -0.64
CA ALA A 296 -25.62 27.80 -1.70
C ALA A 296 -25.91 27.18 -3.07
N ALA A 297 -25.35 25.99 -3.36
CA ALA A 297 -25.64 25.28 -4.60
C ALA A 297 -27.10 24.81 -4.67
N LEU A 298 -27.65 24.32 -3.54
CA LEU A 298 -29.04 23.90 -3.41
C LEU A 298 -30.02 25.08 -3.56
N GLU A 299 -29.75 26.20 -2.89
CA GLU A 299 -30.57 27.42 -2.99
C GLU A 299 -30.57 27.99 -4.40
N LYS A 300 -29.41 27.97 -5.08
CA LYS A 300 -29.27 28.41 -6.48
C LYS A 300 -30.08 27.53 -7.44
N HIS A 301 -30.14 26.22 -7.20
CA HIS A 301 -30.87 25.27 -8.06
C HIS A 301 -32.37 25.22 -7.77
N LEU A 302 -32.77 25.37 -6.49
CA LEU A 302 -34.16 25.29 -6.05
C LEU A 302 -34.89 26.65 -6.05
N GLY A 303 -34.15 27.76 -6.17
CA GLY A 303 -34.68 29.12 -6.23
C GLY A 303 -35.39 29.58 -4.95
N LYS A 304 -35.16 28.90 -3.82
CA LYS A 304 -35.74 29.15 -2.50
C LYS A 304 -34.66 28.99 -1.42
N PRO A 305 -34.76 29.68 -0.27
CA PRO A 305 -33.85 29.45 0.85
C PRO A 305 -34.04 28.04 1.41
N VAL A 306 -32.96 27.36 1.73
CA VAL A 306 -32.96 25.95 2.17
C VAL A 306 -32.14 25.82 3.43
N ASP A 307 -32.70 25.25 4.50
CA ASP A 307 -31.97 24.94 5.72
C ASP A 307 -31.37 23.53 5.62
N LEU A 308 -30.06 23.39 5.93
CA LEU A 308 -29.37 22.11 5.92
C LEU A 308 -29.12 21.66 7.36
N LYS A 309 -29.46 20.40 7.66
CA LYS A 309 -29.14 19.78 8.94
C LYS A 309 -28.45 18.45 8.73
N PHE A 310 -27.19 18.36 9.14
CA PHE A 310 -26.41 17.13 9.11
C PHE A 310 -26.59 16.34 10.43
N GLN A 311 -27.04 15.09 10.32
CA GLN A 311 -27.08 14.14 11.41
C GLN A 311 -25.99 13.08 11.20
N ILE A 312 -25.18 12.84 12.22
CA ILE A 312 -24.13 11.82 12.16
C ILE A 312 -24.69 10.52 12.72
N GLY A 313 -24.75 9.48 11.91
CA GLY A 313 -25.33 8.20 12.30
C GLY A 313 -25.04 7.09 11.30
N ALA A 314 -25.19 5.83 11.73
CA ALA A 314 -25.09 4.69 10.83
C ALA A 314 -26.18 4.79 9.76
N VAL A 315 -25.77 4.82 8.49
CA VAL A 315 -26.69 4.85 7.35
C VAL A 315 -27.26 3.44 7.18
N ALA A 316 -28.56 3.28 7.38
CA ALA A 316 -29.22 1.97 7.45
C ALA A 316 -29.87 1.52 6.12
N GLY A 317 -29.82 2.33 5.06
CA GLY A 317 -30.27 1.92 3.73
C GLY A 317 -30.14 3.01 2.66
N ILE A 318 -29.90 2.58 1.42
CA ILE A 318 -29.91 3.35 0.15
C ILE A 318 -28.99 4.58 0.15
N THR A 319 -27.68 4.38 0.29
CA THR A 319 -26.75 5.36 -0.29
C THR A 319 -26.69 5.18 -1.82
N PRO A 320 -26.70 6.28 -2.59
CA PRO A 320 -26.35 6.33 -4.00
C PRO A 320 -25.19 5.43 -4.41
N GLU A 321 -24.11 5.45 -3.63
CA GLU A 321 -22.90 4.67 -3.88
C GLU A 321 -23.13 3.16 -3.67
N ALA A 322 -23.83 2.76 -2.61
CA ALA A 322 -24.18 1.36 -2.39
C ALA A 322 -25.10 0.84 -3.50
N GLN A 323 -26.08 1.63 -3.96
CA GLN A 323 -26.95 1.25 -5.07
C GLN A 323 -26.23 1.21 -6.43
N GLN A 324 -25.26 2.10 -6.66
CA GLN A 324 -24.43 2.07 -7.88
C GLN A 324 -23.48 0.87 -7.87
N LYS A 325 -22.84 0.57 -6.72
CA LYS A 325 -22.01 -0.63 -6.55
C LYS A 325 -22.82 -1.91 -6.74
N GLN A 326 -24.02 -1.99 -6.17
CA GLN A 326 -24.92 -3.14 -6.34
C GLN A 326 -25.31 -3.33 -7.81
N ARG A 327 -25.77 -2.27 -8.50
CA ARG A 327 -26.14 -2.34 -9.92
C ARG A 327 -24.94 -2.67 -10.83
N GLN A 328 -23.75 -2.17 -10.52
CA GLN A 328 -22.53 -2.54 -11.26
C GLN A 328 -22.15 -4.00 -11.01
N ALA A 329 -22.29 -4.50 -9.78
CA ALA A 329 -22.04 -5.90 -9.46
C ALA A 329 -23.02 -6.82 -10.19
N GLU A 330 -24.32 -6.49 -10.18
CA GLU A 330 -25.36 -7.23 -10.91
C GLU A 330 -25.12 -7.20 -12.43
N ARG A 331 -24.77 -6.04 -13.00
CA ARG A 331 -24.43 -5.92 -14.43
C ARG A 331 -23.19 -6.75 -14.80
N ARG A 332 -22.17 -6.77 -13.95
CA ARG A 332 -20.96 -7.60 -14.17
C ARG A 332 -21.29 -9.08 -14.12
N GLN A 333 -22.15 -9.49 -13.19
CA GLN A 333 -22.58 -10.88 -13.07
C GLN A 333 -23.42 -11.33 -14.26
N ALA A 334 -24.40 -10.52 -14.69
CA ALA A 334 -25.20 -10.79 -15.87
C ALA A 334 -24.36 -10.83 -17.17
N ALA A 335 -23.40 -9.91 -17.32
CA ALA A 335 -22.48 -9.91 -18.45
C ALA A 335 -21.57 -11.16 -18.44
N ALA A 336 -21.15 -11.62 -17.26
CA ALA A 336 -20.37 -12.85 -17.13
C ALA A 336 -21.17 -14.10 -17.50
N GLU A 337 -22.42 -14.18 -17.05
CA GLU A 337 -23.33 -15.29 -17.39
C GLU A 337 -23.66 -15.31 -18.89
N GLN A 338 -23.95 -14.15 -19.49
CA GLN A 338 -24.16 -14.05 -20.93
C GLN A 338 -22.91 -14.43 -21.74
N THR A 339 -21.74 -13.97 -21.31
CA THR A 339 -20.47 -14.31 -22.00
C THR A 339 -20.16 -15.81 -21.88
N GLN A 340 -20.51 -16.46 -20.77
CA GLN A 340 -20.35 -17.91 -20.61
C GLN A 340 -21.37 -18.74 -21.40
N GLN A 341 -22.57 -18.19 -21.61
CA GLN A 341 -23.63 -18.84 -22.39
C GLN A 341 -23.57 -18.52 -23.90
N ASP A 342 -22.69 -17.61 -24.31
CA ASP A 342 -22.49 -17.27 -25.71
C ASP A 342 -21.93 -18.48 -26.49
N PRO A 343 -22.63 -18.96 -27.53
CA PRO A 343 -22.20 -20.11 -28.32
C PRO A 343 -20.81 -19.93 -28.92
N HIS A 344 -20.44 -18.72 -29.34
CA HIS A 344 -19.12 -18.46 -29.91
C HIS A 344 -18.01 -18.52 -28.87
N VAL A 345 -18.26 -18.05 -27.65
CA VAL A 345 -17.28 -18.11 -26.55
C VAL A 345 -17.10 -19.57 -26.13
N ARG A 346 -18.18 -20.34 -26.05
CA ARG A 346 -18.12 -21.77 -25.71
C ARG A 346 -17.41 -22.59 -26.79
N ASP A 347 -17.69 -22.34 -28.07
CA ASP A 347 -16.99 -22.97 -29.18
C ASP A 347 -15.49 -22.62 -29.17
N MET A 348 -15.13 -21.39 -28.82
CA MET A 348 -13.72 -20.99 -28.68
C MET A 348 -13.02 -21.63 -27.48
N GLN A 349 -13.72 -21.83 -26.36
CA GLN A 349 -13.18 -22.55 -25.20
C GLN A 349 -12.99 -24.04 -25.51
N GLU A 350 -13.94 -24.68 -26.20
CA GLU A 350 -13.86 -26.10 -26.56
C GLU A 350 -12.85 -26.37 -27.68
N MET A 351 -12.72 -25.49 -28.68
CA MET A 351 -11.78 -25.67 -29.80
C MET A 351 -10.32 -25.31 -29.46
N PHE A 352 -10.10 -24.36 -28.53
CA PHE A 352 -8.77 -23.78 -28.29
C PHE A 352 -8.29 -23.85 -26.84
N ASP A 353 -9.03 -24.52 -25.94
CA ASP A 353 -8.74 -24.60 -24.50
C ASP A 353 -8.56 -23.20 -23.85
N ALA A 354 -9.29 -22.22 -24.39
CA ALA A 354 -9.19 -20.82 -24.04
C ALA A 354 -9.81 -20.54 -22.66
N ARG A 355 -9.26 -19.58 -21.91
CA ARG A 355 -9.81 -19.15 -20.60
C ARG A 355 -10.14 -17.67 -20.61
N ILE A 356 -11.29 -17.31 -20.05
CA ILE A 356 -11.71 -15.91 -19.88
C ILE A 356 -10.88 -15.30 -18.74
N THR A 357 -10.10 -14.25 -19.03
CA THR A 357 -9.22 -13.59 -18.05
C THR A 357 -9.90 -12.43 -17.32
N ALA A 358 -10.77 -11.68 -18.01
CA ALA A 358 -11.55 -10.58 -17.43
C ALA A 358 -12.76 -10.26 -18.32
N ILE A 359 -13.86 -9.82 -17.70
CA ILE A 359 -15.08 -9.37 -18.39
C ILE A 359 -15.35 -7.93 -17.96
N HIS A 360 -15.27 -7.01 -18.93
CA HIS A 360 -15.53 -5.60 -18.73
C HIS A 360 -16.82 -5.22 -19.47
N PRO A 361 -17.91 -4.93 -18.76
CA PRO A 361 -19.10 -4.36 -19.40
C PRO A 361 -18.75 -2.98 -19.95
N LEU A 362 -19.11 -2.70 -21.21
CA LEU A 362 -18.95 -1.39 -21.81
C LEU A 362 -19.89 -0.40 -21.10
N ASP A 363 -19.37 0.75 -20.66
CA ASP A 363 -20.17 1.82 -20.08
C ASP A 363 -20.89 2.61 -21.19
N GLU A 364 -22.17 2.94 -20.96
CA GLU A 364 -23.04 3.73 -21.85
C GLU A 364 -22.55 5.17 -22.13
N SER A 365 -21.35 5.55 -21.68
CA SER A 365 -20.73 6.84 -21.96
C SER A 365 -19.81 6.86 -23.18
N ASP A 366 -19.58 5.72 -23.84
CA ASP A 366 -18.80 5.62 -25.10
C ASP A 366 -19.68 5.17 -26.29
N SER A 367 -20.84 5.81 -26.48
CA SER A 367 -21.64 5.69 -27.72
C SER A 367 -22.14 7.05 -28.21
#